data_AF-A0AAV7VBV8-F1
#
_entry.id   AF-A0AAV7VBV8-F1
#
_cell.length_a   1.000
_cell.length_b   1.000
_cell.length_c   1.000
_cell.angle_alpha   90.00
_cell.angle_beta   90.00
_cell.angle_gamma   90.00
#
_symmetry.space_group_name_H-M   'P 1'
#
loop_
_entity.id
_entity.type
_entity.pdbx_description
1 polymer ?
#
loop_
_entity_poly.entity_id
_entity_poly.type
_entity_poly.pdbx_seq_one_letter_code
_entity_poly.pdbx_strand_id
1 'polypeptide(L)'
;MKLRLTEIDGKNDALSYRMERMPELVDNNTECVEVVERRVLEAKGEQATVAGTQKQLERALVTLQEKAEDLEACSWVNNLHIVGLAESTNVENMKSFVEQLLIELLGQETFSDLFMMKWAHRSLAP
;
A
#
# COMPACT_ATOMS: atom_id res chain seq x y z
N MET A 1 53.64 59.53 -7.24
CA MET A 1 52.24 59.94 -7.50
C MET A 1 51.68 59.33 -8.79
N LYS A 2 52.34 59.47 -9.96
CA LYS A 2 51.90 58.88 -11.25
C LYS A 2 51.66 57.35 -11.24
N LEU A 3 52.55 56.57 -10.61
CA LEU A 3 52.40 55.10 -10.51
C LEU A 3 51.14 54.64 -9.75
N ARG A 4 50.65 55.43 -8.79
CA ARG A 4 49.42 55.11 -8.04
C ARG A 4 48.16 55.45 -8.84
N LEU A 5 48.22 56.47 -9.69
CA LEU A 5 47.11 56.84 -10.57
C LEU A 5 46.85 55.75 -11.61
N THR A 6 47.90 55.21 -12.24
CA THR A 6 47.76 54.12 -13.22
C THR A 6 47.21 52.82 -12.60
N GLU A 7 47.53 52.55 -11.34
CA GLU A 7 46.99 51.39 -10.61
C GLU A 7 45.51 51.58 -10.25
N ILE A 8 45.10 52.80 -9.93
CA ILE A 8 43.70 53.16 -9.67
C ILE A 8 42.87 53.06 -10.96
N ASP A 9 43.40 53.58 -12.08
CA ASP A 9 42.71 53.49 -13.38
C ASP A 9 42.50 52.04 -13.81
N GLY A 10 43.52 51.17 -13.69
CA GLY A 10 43.36 49.75 -14.01
C GLY A 10 42.35 49.02 -13.11
N LYS A 11 42.23 49.42 -11.84
CA LYS A 11 41.18 48.90 -10.94
C LYS A 11 39.80 49.42 -11.32
N ASN A 12 39.71 50.65 -11.80
CA ASN A 12 38.46 51.26 -12.25
C ASN A 12 37.94 50.61 -13.54
N ASP A 13 38.84 50.32 -14.49
CA ASP A 13 38.50 49.60 -15.73
C ASP A 13 38.01 48.17 -15.44
N ALA A 14 38.68 47.47 -14.51
CA ALA A 14 38.24 46.14 -14.07
C ALA A 14 36.90 46.18 -13.33
N LEU A 15 36.62 47.26 -12.58
CA LEU A 15 35.33 47.46 -11.93
C LEU A 15 34.22 47.71 -12.95
N SER A 16 34.46 48.59 -13.93
CA SER A 16 33.52 48.87 -15.03
C SER A 16 33.19 47.61 -15.82
N TYR A 17 34.19 46.82 -16.20
CA TYR A 17 33.96 45.55 -16.89
C TYR A 17 33.09 44.58 -16.08
N ARG A 18 33.29 44.50 -14.76
CA ARG A 18 32.47 43.66 -13.88
C ARG A 18 31.06 44.21 -13.70
N MET A 19 30.90 45.54 -13.63
CA MET A 19 29.59 46.19 -13.56
C MET A 19 28.80 46.01 -14.85
N GLU A 20 29.45 46.01 -16.01
CA GLU A 20 28.80 45.77 -17.30
C GLU A 20 28.34 44.32 -17.47
N ARG A 21 29.06 43.36 -16.89
CA ARG A 21 28.74 41.93 -16.98
C ARG A 21 27.76 41.44 -15.92
N MET A 22 27.58 42.20 -14.84
CA MET A 22 26.66 41.87 -13.76
C MET A 22 25.19 41.74 -14.23
N PRO A 23 24.64 42.66 -15.05
CA PRO A 23 23.28 42.55 -15.58
C PRO A 23 23.03 41.23 -16.31
N GLU A 24 23.93 40.82 -17.21
CA GLU A 24 23.79 39.57 -17.98
C GLU A 24 23.74 38.33 -17.07
N LEU A 25 24.54 38.33 -16.00
CA LEU A 25 24.54 37.24 -15.02
C LEU A 25 23.27 37.25 -14.17
N VAL A 26 22.76 38.43 -13.81
CA VAL A 26 21.50 38.58 -13.07
C VAL A 26 20.33 38.12 -13.93
N ASP A 27 20.29 38.48 -15.21
CA ASP A 27 19.23 38.09 -16.14
C ASP A 27 19.22 36.57 -16.35
N ASN A 28 20.38 35.95 -16.62
CA ASN A 28 20.50 34.50 -16.74
C ASN A 28 20.08 33.77 -15.45
N ASN A 29 20.47 34.31 -14.28
CA ASN A 29 20.06 33.73 -13.01
C ASN A 29 18.56 33.87 -12.78
N THR A 30 17.97 34.99 -13.18
CA THR A 30 16.52 35.23 -13.08
C THR A 30 15.76 34.23 -13.92
N GLU A 31 16.15 34.02 -15.18
CA GLU A 31 15.53 33.03 -16.06
C GLU A 31 15.66 31.60 -15.49
N CYS A 32 16.85 31.25 -14.99
CA CYS A 32 17.09 29.95 -14.38
C CYS A 32 16.20 29.72 -13.15
N VAL A 33 16.05 30.74 -12.30
CA VAL A 33 15.19 30.69 -11.11
C VAL A 33 13.74 30.51 -11.51
N GLU A 34 13.22 31.26 -12.48
CA GLU A 34 11.83 31.12 -12.95
C GLU A 34 11.52 29.72 -13.48
N VAL A 35 12.46 29.13 -14.23
CA VAL A 35 12.31 27.76 -14.75
C VAL A 35 12.30 26.74 -13.60
N VAL A 36 13.19 26.88 -12.63
CA VAL A 36 13.26 25.99 -11.47
C VAL A 36 11.99 26.11 -10.63
N GLU A 37 11.51 27.32 -10.37
CA GLU A 37 10.29 27.56 -9.60
C GLU A 37 9.07 26.91 -10.24
N ARG A 38 8.93 27.04 -11.56
CA ARG A 38 7.84 26.39 -12.32
C ARG A 38 7.88 24.88 -12.18
N ARG A 39 9.05 24.27 -12.38
CA ARG A 39 9.22 22.81 -12.26
C ARG A 39 8.96 22.32 -10.84
N VAL A 40 9.36 23.09 -9.83
CA VAL A 40 9.08 22.76 -8.43
C VAL A 40 7.59 22.84 -8.14
N LEU A 41 6.87 23.81 -8.71
CA LEU A 41 5.43 23.92 -8.55
C LEU A 41 4.70 22.72 -9.18
N GLU A 42 5.08 22.34 -10.39
CA GLU A 42 4.54 21.16 -11.10
C GLU A 42 4.78 19.88 -10.29
N ALA A 43 6.04 19.64 -9.86
CA ALA A 43 6.40 18.47 -9.06
C ALA A 43 5.63 18.40 -7.72
N LYS A 44 5.41 19.56 -7.07
CA LYS A 44 4.57 19.63 -5.85
C LYS A 44 3.11 19.26 -6.13
N GLY A 45 2.57 19.68 -7.28
CA GLY A 45 1.21 19.32 -7.71
C GLY A 45 1.05 17.81 -7.94
N GLU A 46 2.02 17.21 -8.64
CA GLU A 46 2.07 15.76 -8.86
C GLU A 46 2.19 15.00 -7.54
N GLN A 47 3.09 15.44 -6.65
CA GLN A 47 3.27 14.83 -5.33
C GLN A 47 1.98 14.88 -4.50
N ALA A 48 1.25 16.01 -4.52
CA ALA A 48 -0.02 16.14 -3.82
C ALA A 48 -1.08 15.16 -4.37
N THR A 49 -1.13 15.01 -5.69
CA THR A 49 -2.03 14.07 -6.37
C THR A 49 -1.72 12.62 -5.98
N VAL A 50 -0.44 12.23 -6.06
CA VAL A 50 0.03 10.89 -5.69
C VAL A 50 -0.29 10.60 -4.22
N ALA A 51 0.05 11.52 -3.31
CA ALA A 51 -0.26 11.36 -1.88
C ALA A 51 -1.77 11.23 -1.61
N GLY A 52 -2.60 11.92 -2.39
CA GLY A 52 -4.06 11.78 -2.34
C GLY A 52 -4.52 10.39 -2.75
N THR A 53 -4.04 9.88 -3.89
CA THR A 53 -4.37 8.53 -4.38
C THR A 53 -3.89 7.43 -3.43
N GLN A 54 -2.70 7.59 -2.86
CA GLN A 54 -2.16 6.64 -1.89
C GLN A 54 -3.06 6.52 -0.66
N LYS A 55 -3.50 7.64 -0.09
CA LYS A 55 -4.44 7.63 1.05
C LYS A 55 -5.78 6.98 0.72
N GLN A 56 -6.27 7.15 -0.51
CA GLN A 56 -7.50 6.50 -0.96
C GLN A 56 -7.33 4.98 -1.06
N LEU A 57 -6.21 4.54 -1.64
CA LEU A 57 -5.88 3.12 -1.75
C LEU A 57 -5.69 2.46 -0.38
N GLU A 58 -4.98 3.12 0.55
CA GLU A 58 -4.80 2.62 1.93
C GLU A 58 -6.14 2.40 2.63
N ARG A 59 -7.09 3.35 2.50
CA ARG A 59 -8.44 3.18 3.06
C ARG A 59 -9.21 2.04 2.40
N ALA A 60 -9.10 1.91 1.09
CA ALA A 60 -9.75 0.84 0.35
C ALA A 60 -9.21 -0.54 0.76
N LEU A 61 -7.90 -0.66 0.96
CA LEU A 61 -7.26 -1.87 1.45
C LEU A 61 -7.77 -2.25 2.84
N VAL A 62 -7.78 -1.31 3.79
CA VAL A 62 -8.31 -1.56 5.15
C VAL A 62 -9.77 -2.02 5.08
N THR A 63 -10.61 -1.32 4.32
CA THR A 63 -12.04 -1.66 4.19
C THR A 63 -12.23 -3.05 3.56
N LEU A 64 -11.43 -3.40 2.56
CA LEU A 64 -11.50 -4.71 1.91
C LEU A 64 -10.99 -5.82 2.83
N GLN A 65 -9.96 -5.55 3.61
CA GLN A 65 -9.45 -6.49 4.60
C GLN A 65 -10.50 -6.78 5.68
N GLU A 66 -11.09 -5.74 6.28
CA GLU A 66 -12.17 -5.90 7.27
C GLU A 66 -13.34 -6.71 6.70
N LYS A 67 -13.76 -6.42 5.47
CA LYS A 67 -14.81 -7.20 4.79
C LYS A 67 -14.42 -8.65 4.54
N ALA A 68 -13.15 -8.91 4.19
CA ALA A 68 -12.68 -10.26 3.96
C ALA A 68 -12.66 -11.06 5.27
N GLU A 69 -12.19 -10.45 6.35
CA GLU A 69 -12.19 -11.04 7.70
C GLU A 69 -13.62 -11.31 8.19
N ASP A 70 -14.55 -10.37 7.97
CA ASP A 70 -15.98 -10.55 8.29
C ASP A 70 -16.61 -11.68 7.49
N LEU A 71 -16.34 -11.75 6.18
CA LEU A 71 -16.86 -12.81 5.30
C LEU A 71 -16.26 -14.17 5.65
N GLU A 72 -14.99 -14.21 6.01
CA GLU A 72 -14.34 -15.42 6.49
C GLU A 72 -15.00 -15.86 7.80
N ALA A 73 -15.10 -14.99 8.79
CA ALA A 73 -15.78 -15.30 10.05
C ALA A 73 -17.21 -15.83 9.80
N CYS A 74 -18.00 -15.14 8.96
CA CYS A 74 -19.34 -15.58 8.59
C CYS A 74 -19.37 -16.94 7.88
N SER A 75 -18.38 -17.22 7.03
CA SER A 75 -18.25 -18.50 6.36
C SER A 75 -17.93 -19.63 7.35
N TRP A 76 -17.19 -19.35 8.41
CA TRP A 76 -16.80 -20.35 9.41
C TRP A 76 -17.87 -20.62 10.47
N VAL A 77 -18.80 -19.67 10.72
CA VAL A 77 -19.86 -19.81 11.74
C VAL A 77 -20.65 -21.13 11.63
N ASN A 78 -20.89 -21.60 10.40
CA ASN A 78 -21.64 -22.84 10.15
C ASN A 78 -20.75 -24.03 9.75
N ASN A 79 -19.43 -23.86 9.80
CA ASN A 79 -18.47 -24.90 9.44
C ASN A 79 -17.91 -25.53 10.72
N LEU A 80 -17.86 -26.86 10.75
CA LEU A 80 -17.19 -27.63 11.80
C LEU A 80 -15.85 -28.13 11.28
N HIS A 81 -14.77 -27.87 12.01
CA HIS A 81 -13.44 -28.41 11.69
C HIS A 81 -13.06 -29.49 12.70
N ILE A 82 -12.93 -30.73 12.25
CA ILE A 82 -12.58 -31.88 13.09
C ILE A 82 -11.11 -32.25 12.83
N VAL A 83 -10.27 -32.16 13.87
CA VAL A 83 -8.83 -32.42 13.80
C VAL A 83 -8.50 -33.74 14.50
N GLY A 84 -7.47 -34.45 14.03
CA GLY A 84 -7.00 -35.71 14.64
C GLY A 84 -7.69 -36.98 14.11
N LEU A 85 -8.53 -36.86 13.07
CA LEU A 85 -9.08 -38.01 12.37
C LEU A 85 -8.02 -38.65 11.47
N ALA A 86 -7.74 -39.94 11.68
CA ALA A 86 -6.81 -40.71 10.86
C ALA A 86 -7.14 -40.56 9.35
N GLU A 87 -6.10 -40.53 8.50
CA GLU A 87 -6.28 -40.40 7.05
C GLU A 87 -6.85 -41.67 6.42
N SER A 88 -6.59 -42.83 7.04
CA SER A 88 -7.12 -44.13 6.62
C SER A 88 -8.64 -44.23 6.71
N THR A 89 -9.31 -43.31 7.43
CA THR A 89 -10.77 -43.20 7.50
C THR A 89 -11.37 -42.58 6.24
N ASN A 90 -10.72 -42.72 5.08
CA ASN A 90 -11.21 -42.27 3.78
C ASN A 90 -12.43 -43.10 3.37
N VAL A 91 -13.58 -42.73 3.94
CA VAL A 91 -14.88 -43.24 3.53
C VAL A 91 -15.21 -42.57 2.20
N GLU A 92 -15.63 -43.37 1.23
CA GLU A 92 -16.08 -42.93 -0.10
C GLU A 92 -17.16 -41.83 -0.01
N ASN A 93 -17.87 -41.78 1.12
CA ASN A 93 -18.80 -40.73 1.50
C ASN A 93 -18.46 -40.12 2.88
N MET A 94 -17.60 -39.09 2.88
CA MET A 94 -17.22 -38.33 4.07
C MET A 94 -18.42 -37.72 4.80
N LYS A 95 -19.48 -37.37 4.07
CA LYS A 95 -20.69 -36.77 4.65
C LYS A 95 -21.35 -37.76 5.62
N SER A 96 -21.66 -38.96 5.14
CA SER A 96 -22.30 -39.98 5.97
C SER A 96 -21.42 -40.42 7.14
N PHE A 97 -20.10 -40.46 6.96
CA PHE A 97 -19.16 -40.74 8.05
C PHE A 97 -19.26 -39.71 9.18
N VAL A 98 -19.17 -38.42 8.86
CA VAL A 98 -19.22 -37.36 9.89
C VAL A 98 -20.61 -37.26 10.52
N GLU A 99 -21.70 -37.49 9.78
CA GLU A 99 -23.06 -37.56 10.35
C GLU A 99 -23.16 -38.66 11.42
N GLN A 100 -22.67 -39.87 11.13
CA GLN A 100 -22.65 -40.98 12.08
C GLN A 100 -21.73 -40.70 13.27
N LEU A 101 -20.52 -40.20 13.01
CA LEU A 101 -19.55 -39.85 14.06
C LEU A 101 -20.13 -38.84 15.06
N LEU A 102 -20.84 -37.82 14.59
CA LEU A 102 -21.44 -36.81 15.47
C LEU A 102 -22.59 -37.39 16.30
N ILE A 103 -23.43 -38.25 15.71
CA ILE A 103 -24.50 -38.95 16.44
C ILE A 103 -23.90 -39.87 17.52
N GLU A 104 -22.83 -40.60 17.20
CA GLU A 104 -22.13 -41.49 18.15
C GLU A 104 -21.50 -40.70 19.31
N LEU A 105 -20.92 -39.53 19.04
CA LEU A 105 -20.21 -38.72 20.04
C LEU A 105 -21.15 -37.89 20.93
N LEU A 106 -22.21 -37.32 20.35
CA LEU A 106 -23.07 -36.35 21.04
C LEU A 106 -24.43 -36.94 21.47
N GLY A 107 -24.73 -38.17 21.07
CA GLY A 107 -26.01 -38.81 21.34
C GLY A 107 -27.10 -38.35 20.37
N GLN A 108 -28.01 -39.26 20.03
CA GLN A 108 -29.06 -38.98 19.04
C GLN A 108 -30.12 -38.00 19.56
N GLU A 109 -30.31 -37.95 20.88
CA GLU A 109 -31.16 -37.00 21.59
C GLU A 109 -30.73 -35.54 21.42
N THR A 110 -29.47 -35.29 21.08
CA THR A 110 -28.94 -33.95 20.82
C THR A 110 -29.36 -33.39 19.46
N PHE A 111 -29.78 -34.27 18.55
CA PHE A 111 -30.23 -33.93 17.20
C PHE A 111 -31.74 -34.14 17.09
N SER A 112 -32.50 -33.10 17.43
CA SER A 112 -33.97 -33.10 17.42
C SER A 112 -34.58 -33.36 16.03
N ASP A 113 -33.82 -33.03 14.98
CA ASP A 113 -34.13 -33.21 13.56
C ASP A 113 -33.00 -33.97 12.85
N LEU A 114 -33.21 -34.40 11.61
CA LEU A 114 -32.15 -34.94 10.76
C LEU A 114 -31.01 -33.90 10.68
N PHE A 115 -29.86 -34.21 11.29
CA PHE A 115 -28.65 -33.40 11.12
C PHE A 115 -28.27 -33.41 9.63
N MET A 116 -28.51 -32.29 8.95
CA MET A 116 -28.34 -32.17 7.51
C MET A 116 -27.06 -31.42 7.20
N MET A 117 -26.01 -32.16 6.90
CA MET A 117 -24.76 -31.58 6.45
C MET A 117 -24.83 -31.27 4.95
N LYS A 118 -24.44 -30.05 4.56
CA LYS A 118 -24.43 -29.67 3.14
C LYS A 118 -23.31 -30.39 2.40
N TRP A 119 -22.08 -30.29 2.90
CA TRP A 119 -20.87 -30.91 2.36
C TRP A 119 -19.91 -31.30 3.48
N ALA A 120 -19.10 -32.32 3.24
CA ALA A 120 -17.99 -32.72 4.09
C ALA A 120 -16.78 -33.05 3.21
N HIS A 121 -15.63 -32.47 3.53
CA HIS A 121 -14.39 -32.72 2.80
C HIS A 121 -13.21 -32.63 3.76
N ARG A 122 -12.09 -33.24 3.38
CA ARG A 122 -10.80 -33.00 4.03
C ARG A 122 -10.27 -31.67 3.52
N SER A 123 -9.82 -30.81 4.43
CA SER A 123 -8.97 -29.69 4.03
C SER A 123 -7.71 -30.24 3.38
N LEU A 124 -7.25 -29.60 2.30
CA LEU A 124 -5.88 -29.81 1.85
C LEU A 124 -4.96 -29.44 3.02
N ALA A 125 -3.99 -30.31 3.32
CA ALA A 125 -3.04 -30.09 4.40
C ALA A 125 -2.41 -28.67 4.32
N PRO A 126 -1.91 -28.11 5.44
CA PRO A 126 -1.08 -26.91 5.39
C PRO A 126 0.08 -27.04 4.40
#